data_AF-A0A4Y9Z095-F1
#
_entry.id   AF-A0A4Y9Z095-F1
#
_cell.length_a   1.000
_cell.length_b   1.000
_cell.length_c   1.000
_cell.angle_alpha   90.00
_cell.angle_beta   90.00
_cell.angle_gamma   90.00
#
_symmetry.space_group_name_H-M   'P 1'
#
loop_
_entity.id
_entity.type
_entity.pdbx_description
1 polymer ?
#
loop_
_entity_poly.entity_id
_entity_poly.type
_entity_poly.pdbx_seq_one_letter_code
_entity_poly.pdbx_strand_id
1 'polypeptide(L)'
;MQRVATIATEAAVSLARRRTPRPFPALTRGLRASHPCADFHFDTHQFVQRLEREGLNRAQAEGIMAAMAEVIDESIRNMTSNMVTKADQEKVDPPCHHYTQQVDFAQLKSELQLTEKNELAMVKAENDRLVTDIEKLKQRLREEITRTQAGVRLDLNLEKGRVREESSKQELKMKEVDTRIEQEIANLRTSIQGSKATTLQYLVGFVTGCSALLMAYLRFRV
;
A
#
# COMPACT_ATOMS: atom_id res chain seq x y z
N MET A 1 -17.42 5.52 17.62
CA MET A 1 -15.95 5.54 17.77
C MET A 1 -15.37 4.26 18.38
N GLN A 2 -16.15 3.29 18.86
CA GLN A 2 -15.64 2.05 19.49
C GLN A 2 -15.55 0.81 18.58
N ARG A 3 -16.10 0.85 17.36
CA ARG A 3 -16.13 -0.32 16.45
C ARG A 3 -14.93 -0.44 15.51
N VAL A 4 -14.13 0.61 15.34
CA VAL A 4 -12.97 0.60 14.43
C VAL A 4 -11.71 0.08 15.14
N ALA A 5 -11.64 0.18 16.47
CA ALA A 5 -10.52 -0.32 17.26
C ALA A 5 -10.46 -1.86 17.32
N THR A 6 -11.61 -2.54 17.27
CA THR A 6 -11.70 -4.01 17.37
C THR A 6 -11.24 -4.72 16.10
N ILE A 7 -11.47 -4.12 14.92
CA ILE A 7 -11.10 -4.73 13.62
C ILE A 7 -9.59 -4.66 13.38
N ALA A 8 -8.90 -3.65 13.93
CA ALA A 8 -7.45 -3.54 13.82
C ALA A 8 -6.70 -4.57 14.70
N THR A 9 -7.31 -5.06 15.78
CA THR A 9 -6.68 -6.03 16.68
C THR A 9 -6.76 -7.46 16.14
N GLU A 10 -7.81 -7.83 15.41
CA GLU A 10 -7.94 -9.14 14.77
C GLU A 10 -7.04 -9.30 13.53
N ALA A 11 -6.78 -8.19 12.81
CA ALA A 11 -5.87 -8.21 11.66
C ALA A 11 -4.41 -8.44 12.05
N ALA A 12 -3.99 -8.01 13.24
CA ALA A 12 -2.62 -8.19 13.73
C ALA A 12 -2.31 -9.64 14.16
N VAL A 13 -3.32 -10.40 14.59
CA VAL A 13 -3.15 -11.79 15.06
C VAL A 13 -3.12 -12.79 13.89
N SER A 14 -3.75 -12.47 12.74
CA SER A 14 -3.83 -13.39 11.59
C SER A 14 -2.59 -13.41 10.70
N LEU A 15 -1.74 -12.37 10.73
CA LEU A 15 -0.50 -12.30 9.93
C LEU A 15 0.73 -12.91 10.60
N ALA A 16 0.67 -13.26 11.88
CA ALA A 16 1.82 -13.84 12.62
C ALA A 16 2.01 -15.36 12.40
N ARG A 17 1.18 -16.00 11.58
CA ARG A 17 1.18 -17.47 11.42
C ARG A 17 1.47 -17.91 9.98
N ARG A 18 2.68 -17.61 9.48
CA ARG A 18 3.30 -18.38 8.38
C ARG A 18 4.73 -17.91 8.14
N ARG A 19 5.69 -18.70 8.63
CA ARG A 19 6.93 -19.15 7.95
C ARG A 19 7.90 -19.67 9.00
N THR A 20 7.72 -20.94 9.37
CA THR A 20 8.85 -21.72 9.88
C THR A 20 9.83 -21.91 8.72
N PRO A 21 11.12 -21.55 8.86
CA PRO A 21 12.11 -21.92 7.87
C PRO A 21 12.19 -23.44 7.83
N ARG A 22 11.90 -24.03 6.67
CA ARG A 22 12.16 -25.45 6.44
C ARG A 22 13.68 -25.65 6.50
N PRO A 23 14.20 -26.63 7.26
CA PRO A 23 15.61 -26.96 7.18
C PRO A 23 15.89 -27.45 5.75
N PHE A 24 16.83 -26.78 5.08
CA PHE A 24 17.34 -27.25 3.80
C PHE A 24 17.87 -28.68 3.98
N PRO A 25 17.53 -29.63 3.09
CA PRO A 25 18.18 -30.93 3.11
C PRO A 25 19.67 -30.69 2.80
N ALA A 26 20.52 -30.93 3.79
CA ALA A 26 21.95 -31.01 3.60
C ALA A 26 22.23 -32.19 2.66
N LEU A 27 22.42 -31.91 1.37
CA LEU A 27 23.04 -32.86 0.45
C LEU A 27 24.52 -32.94 0.83
N THR A 28 24.83 -33.78 1.81
CA THR A 28 26.18 -34.33 1.99
C THR A 28 26.49 -35.16 0.76
N ARG A 29 27.10 -34.52 -0.24
CA ARG A 29 27.76 -35.21 -1.35
C ARG A 29 28.93 -35.98 -0.75
N GLY A 30 28.74 -37.28 -0.53
CA GLY A 30 29.81 -38.16 -0.06
C GLY A 30 30.94 -38.16 -1.08
N LEU A 31 32.07 -37.57 -0.71
CA LEU A 31 33.33 -37.74 -1.44
C LEU A 31 33.73 -39.20 -1.25
N ARG A 32 33.58 -40.02 -2.30
CA ARG A 32 34.21 -41.34 -2.35
C ARG A 32 35.68 -41.13 -2.66
N ALA A 33 36.54 -41.37 -1.68
CA ALA A 33 37.93 -41.68 -1.98
C ALA A 33 37.94 -42.98 -2.78
N SER A 34 38.63 -42.99 -3.92
CA SER A 34 38.99 -44.24 -4.59
C SER A 34 39.78 -45.10 -3.60
N HIS A 35 39.51 -46.40 -3.61
CA HIS A 35 40.23 -47.36 -2.78
C HIS A 35 41.73 -47.26 -3.07
N PRO A 36 42.62 -47.40 -2.07
CA PRO A 36 44.05 -47.50 -2.31
C PRO A 36 44.27 -48.62 -3.33
N CYS A 37 44.93 -48.28 -4.44
CA CYS A 37 45.37 -49.28 -5.40
C CYS A 37 46.30 -50.22 -4.64
N ALA A 38 45.90 -51.48 -4.48
CA ALA A 38 46.75 -52.49 -3.88
C ALA A 38 48.04 -52.57 -4.71
N ASP A 39 49.19 -52.65 -4.05
CA ASP A 39 50.46 -52.91 -4.72
C ASP A 39 50.34 -54.25 -5.48
N PHE A 40 50.08 -54.17 -6.77
CA PHE A 40 50.02 -55.33 -7.65
C PHE A 40 51.45 -55.77 -7.97
N HIS A 41 51.99 -56.67 -7.15
CA HIS A 41 53.24 -57.34 -7.46
C HIS A 41 52.99 -58.42 -8.50
N PHE A 42 53.44 -58.19 -9.73
CA PHE A 42 53.37 -59.17 -10.81
C PHE A 42 54.56 -60.12 -10.71
N ASP A 43 54.31 -61.38 -10.36
CA ASP A 43 55.36 -62.42 -10.28
C ASP A 43 55.66 -63.00 -11.66
N THR A 44 56.66 -62.40 -12.31
CA THR A 44 57.19 -62.78 -13.62
C THR A 44 57.65 -64.24 -13.67
N HIS A 45 58.18 -64.78 -12.56
CA HIS A 45 58.75 -66.13 -12.54
C HIS A 45 57.69 -67.21 -12.42
N GLN A 46 56.66 -66.98 -11.58
CA GLN A 46 55.52 -67.89 -11.47
C GLN A 46 54.75 -68.01 -12.80
N PHE A 47 54.66 -66.92 -13.57
CA PHE A 47 54.00 -66.91 -14.87
C PHE A 47 54.75 -67.77 -15.91
N VAL A 48 56.09 -67.64 -15.96
CA VAL A 48 56.94 -68.45 -16.85
C VAL A 48 56.84 -69.94 -16.50
N GLN A 49 56.90 -70.30 -15.21
CA GLN A 49 56.75 -71.70 -14.78
C GLN A 49 55.39 -72.30 -15.18
N ARG A 50 54.34 -71.49 -15.18
CA ARG A 50 53.01 -71.94 -15.57
C ARG A 50 52.93 -72.20 -17.08
N LEU A 51 53.54 -71.35 -17.90
CA LEU A 51 53.64 -71.55 -19.35
C LEU A 51 54.48 -72.79 -19.71
N GLU A 52 55.56 -73.04 -18.98
CA GLU A 52 56.37 -74.26 -19.14
C GLU A 52 55.55 -75.53 -18.85
N ARG A 53 54.69 -75.51 -17.83
CA ARG A 53 53.80 -76.64 -17.49
C ARG A 53 52.69 -76.87 -18.51
N GLU A 54 52.29 -75.84 -19.25
CA GLU A 54 51.33 -75.90 -20.36
C GLU A 54 52.00 -76.31 -21.69
N GLY A 55 53.29 -76.69 -21.66
CA GLY A 55 54.00 -77.29 -22.80
C GLY A 55 54.81 -76.32 -23.66
N LEU A 56 55.01 -75.06 -23.22
CA LEU A 56 55.87 -74.09 -23.91
C LEU A 56 57.33 -74.28 -23.50
N ASN A 57 58.25 -74.10 -24.45
CA ASN A 57 59.68 -74.08 -24.13
C ASN A 57 60.02 -72.81 -23.34
N ARG A 58 60.99 -72.88 -22.43
CA ARG A 58 61.38 -71.77 -21.55
C ARG A 58 61.65 -70.47 -22.29
N ALA A 59 62.38 -70.54 -23.41
CA ALA A 59 62.67 -69.38 -24.24
C ALA A 59 61.41 -68.71 -24.83
N GLN A 60 60.36 -69.49 -25.13
CA GLN A 60 59.09 -68.97 -25.62
C GLN A 60 58.27 -68.34 -24.47
N ALA A 61 58.26 -68.98 -23.29
CA ALA A 61 57.60 -68.47 -22.11
C ALA A 61 58.23 -67.15 -21.62
N GLU A 62 59.56 -67.06 -21.62
CA GLU A 62 60.29 -65.83 -21.31
C GLU A 62 60.00 -64.72 -22.34
N GLY A 63 59.92 -65.06 -23.63
CA GLY A 63 59.56 -64.10 -24.69
C GLY A 63 58.13 -63.54 -24.55
N ILE A 64 57.15 -64.39 -24.23
CA ILE A 64 55.76 -63.97 -23.99
C ILE A 64 55.68 -63.06 -22.76
N MET A 65 56.43 -63.39 -21.71
CA MET A 65 56.48 -62.59 -20.50
C MET A 65 57.13 -61.22 -20.73
N ALA A 66 58.20 -61.14 -21.54
CA ALA A 66 58.81 -59.87 -21.90
C ALA A 66 57.81 -58.93 -22.61
N ALA A 67 57.06 -59.45 -23.59
CA ALA A 67 56.03 -58.69 -24.29
C ALA A 67 54.88 -58.25 -23.36
N MET A 68 54.47 -59.09 -22.41
CA MET A 68 53.47 -58.71 -21.41
C MET A 68 53.96 -57.66 -20.43
N ALA A 69 55.23 -57.70 -20.02
CA ALA A 69 55.82 -56.69 -19.15
C ALA A 69 55.80 -55.30 -19.82
N GLU A 70 56.11 -55.22 -21.11
CA GLU A 70 56.04 -53.96 -21.88
C GLU A 70 54.62 -53.39 -21.94
N VAL A 71 53.61 -54.22 -22.21
CA VAL A 71 52.21 -53.79 -22.26
C VAL A 71 51.70 -53.35 -20.87
N ILE A 72 52.12 -54.04 -19.80
CA ILE A 72 51.78 -53.67 -18.42
C ILE A 72 52.44 -52.34 -18.05
N ASP A 73 53.72 -52.16 -18.37
CA ASP A 73 54.44 -50.91 -18.12
C ASP A 73 53.83 -49.72 -18.88
N GLU A 74 53.41 -49.93 -20.13
CA GLU A 74 52.72 -48.91 -20.93
C GLU A 74 51.34 -48.59 -20.33
N SER A 75 50.60 -49.61 -19.87
CA SER A 75 49.30 -49.44 -19.19
C SER A 75 49.44 -48.67 -17.88
N ILE A 76 50.43 -49.01 -17.04
CA ILE A 76 50.71 -48.32 -15.77
C ILE A 76 51.10 -46.86 -16.04
N ARG A 77 51.95 -46.60 -17.03
CA ARG A 77 52.32 -45.23 -17.44
C ARG A 77 51.12 -44.43 -17.94
N ASN A 78 50.27 -45.02 -18.79
CA ASN A 78 49.08 -44.34 -19.33
C ASN A 78 48.02 -44.04 -18.24
N MET A 79 47.80 -44.97 -17.30
CA MET A 79 46.93 -44.74 -16.15
C MET A 79 47.48 -43.67 -15.21
N THR A 80 48.78 -43.69 -14.95
CA THR A 80 49.44 -42.71 -14.06
C THR A 80 49.50 -41.33 -14.69
N SER A 81 49.65 -41.21 -16.02
CA SER A 81 49.67 -39.94 -16.75
C SER A 81 48.37 -39.13 -16.61
N ASN A 82 47.22 -39.81 -16.52
CA ASN A 82 45.91 -39.18 -16.32
C ASN A 82 45.51 -39.05 -14.83
N MET A 83 46.33 -39.57 -13.91
CA MET A 83 46.12 -39.45 -12.47
C MET A 83 47.03 -38.36 -11.91
N VAL A 84 46.45 -37.43 -11.15
CA VAL A 84 47.25 -36.48 -10.37
C VAL A 84 47.87 -37.25 -9.21
N THR A 85 49.20 -37.40 -9.22
CA THR A 85 49.91 -38.01 -8.10
C THR A 85 49.81 -37.12 -6.86
N LYS A 86 49.83 -37.70 -5.67
CA LYS A 86 49.84 -36.93 -4.40
C LYS A 86 51.01 -35.93 -4.31
N ALA A 87 52.13 -36.21 -4.99
CA ALA A 87 53.30 -35.33 -5.06
C ALA A 87 53.10 -34.16 -6.05
N ASP A 88 52.40 -34.37 -7.17
CA ASP A 88 51.97 -33.27 -8.04
C ASP A 88 50.82 -32.47 -7.41
N GLN A 89 49.96 -33.14 -6.63
CA GLN A 89 49.01 -32.49 -5.76
C GLN A 89 49.71 -31.65 -4.70
N GLU A 90 50.86 -32.05 -4.16
CA GLU A 90 51.67 -31.28 -3.21
C GLU A 90 52.43 -30.10 -3.87
N LYS A 91 52.78 -30.21 -5.16
CA LYS A 91 53.29 -29.06 -5.94
C LYS A 91 52.19 -28.07 -6.34
N VAL A 92 50.96 -28.54 -6.55
CA VAL A 92 49.75 -27.72 -6.75
C VAL A 92 49.07 -27.36 -5.41
N ASP A 93 49.46 -28.00 -4.30
CA ASP A 93 49.19 -27.66 -2.89
C ASP A 93 50.46 -27.09 -2.24
N PRO A 94 51.03 -25.96 -2.70
CA PRO A 94 51.60 -25.09 -1.71
C PRO A 94 50.46 -24.63 -0.79
N PRO A 95 50.72 -24.38 0.51
CA PRO A 95 49.76 -23.74 1.42
C PRO A 95 49.10 -22.50 0.82
N CYS A 96 49.73 -21.89 -0.21
CA CYS A 96 49.25 -20.80 -1.04
C CYS A 96 47.89 -20.99 -1.71
N HIS A 97 47.51 -22.14 -2.31
CA HIS A 97 46.21 -22.26 -3.00
C HIS A 97 45.02 -22.33 -2.03
N HIS A 98 45.20 -23.04 -0.91
CA HIS A 98 44.24 -23.00 0.20
C HIS A 98 44.29 -21.67 0.95
N TYR A 99 45.45 -20.99 1.04
CA TYR A 99 45.52 -19.65 1.62
C TYR A 99 44.82 -18.61 0.76
N THR A 100 45.06 -18.60 -0.55
CA THR A 100 44.41 -17.65 -1.48
C THR A 100 42.91 -17.83 -1.46
N GLN A 101 42.38 -19.06 -1.54
CA GLN A 101 40.93 -19.29 -1.40
C GLN A 101 40.38 -18.84 -0.04
N GLN A 102 41.10 -19.06 1.06
CA GLN A 102 40.66 -18.62 2.38
C GLN A 102 40.68 -17.10 2.53
N VAL A 103 41.69 -16.43 1.96
CA VAL A 103 41.80 -14.97 1.93
C VAL A 103 40.69 -14.37 1.05
N ASP A 104 40.44 -14.95 -0.12
CA ASP A 104 39.35 -14.53 -1.02
C ASP A 104 37.98 -14.68 -0.36
N PHE A 105 37.76 -15.78 0.37
CA PHE A 105 36.53 -15.98 1.13
C PHE A 105 36.39 -15.00 2.30
N ALA A 106 37.48 -14.70 2.99
CA ALA A 106 37.50 -13.70 4.05
C ALA A 106 37.22 -12.28 3.50
N GLN A 107 37.79 -11.94 2.34
CA GLN A 107 37.55 -10.68 1.66
C GLN A 107 36.10 -10.56 1.19
N LEU A 108 35.57 -11.57 0.49
CA LEU A 108 34.17 -11.59 0.03
C LEU A 108 33.20 -11.45 1.21
N LYS A 109 33.50 -12.13 2.33
CA LYS A 109 32.70 -12.02 3.55
C LYS A 109 32.75 -10.61 4.14
N SER A 110 33.91 -9.95 4.13
CA SER A 110 34.05 -8.56 4.59
C SER A 110 33.29 -7.58 3.69
N GLU A 111 33.40 -7.75 2.37
CA GLU A 111 32.68 -6.93 1.38
C GLU A 111 31.16 -7.11 1.50
N LEU A 112 30.69 -8.35 1.65
CA LEU A 112 29.27 -8.64 1.89
C LEU A 112 28.79 -7.98 3.19
N GLN A 113 29.52 -8.17 4.31
CA GLN A 113 29.15 -7.57 5.58
C GLN A 113 29.13 -6.03 5.54
N LEU A 114 30.03 -5.41 4.79
CA LEU A 114 30.05 -3.97 4.61
C LEU A 114 28.87 -3.50 3.78
N THR A 115 28.54 -4.22 2.70
CA THR A 115 27.40 -3.93 1.83
C THR A 115 26.09 -4.08 2.58
N GLU A 116 25.89 -5.18 3.32
CA GLU A 116 24.72 -5.40 4.17
C GLU A 116 24.53 -4.29 5.21
N LYS A 117 25.62 -3.87 5.87
CA LYS A 117 25.57 -2.76 6.83
C LYS A 117 25.20 -1.44 6.16
N ASN A 118 25.72 -1.19 4.96
CA ASN A 118 25.42 0.01 4.20
C ASN A 118 23.95 0.03 3.76
N GLU A 119 23.46 -1.05 3.16
CA GLU A 119 22.06 -1.20 2.75
C GLU A 119 21.12 -1.07 3.94
N LEU A 120 21.43 -1.70 5.08
CA LEU A 120 20.62 -1.58 6.28
C LEU A 120 20.59 -0.15 6.82
N ALA A 121 21.73 0.55 6.80
CA ALA A 121 21.79 1.95 7.21
C ALA A 121 20.97 2.84 6.27
N MET A 122 21.04 2.60 4.95
CA MET A 122 20.27 3.32 3.94
C MET A 122 18.77 3.09 4.10
N VAL A 123 18.33 1.83 4.20
CA VAL A 123 16.92 1.47 4.41
C VAL A 123 16.39 2.06 5.71
N LYS A 124 17.19 2.05 6.78
CA LYS A 124 16.81 2.65 8.06
C LYS A 124 16.63 4.18 7.92
N ALA A 125 17.56 4.86 7.27
CA ALA A 125 17.47 6.29 7.03
C ALA A 125 16.24 6.66 6.18
N GLU A 126 15.92 5.87 5.16
CA GLU A 126 14.70 6.04 4.36
C GLU A 126 13.43 5.81 5.18
N ASN A 127 13.43 4.79 6.05
CA ASN A 127 12.30 4.52 6.94
C ASN A 127 12.06 5.69 7.89
N ASP A 128 13.11 6.17 8.57
CA ASP A 128 13.04 7.31 9.49
C ASP A 128 12.55 8.59 8.78
N ARG A 129 13.01 8.80 7.53
CA ARG A 129 12.53 9.89 6.67
C ARG A 129 11.03 9.74 6.33
N LEU A 130 10.59 8.55 5.92
CA LEU A 130 9.20 8.29 5.58
C LEU A 130 8.28 8.46 6.80
N VAL A 131 8.71 8.01 7.99
CA VAL A 131 7.98 8.22 9.24
C VAL A 131 7.80 9.72 9.51
N THR A 132 8.88 10.50 9.36
CA THR A 132 8.84 11.96 9.52
C THR A 132 7.87 12.62 8.52
N ASP A 133 7.89 12.18 7.26
CA ASP A 133 6.99 12.72 6.23
C ASP A 133 5.53 12.34 6.49
N ILE A 134 5.26 11.13 6.98
CA ILE A 134 3.92 10.70 7.43
C ILE A 134 3.42 11.59 8.57
N GLU A 135 4.26 11.89 9.57
CA GLU A 135 3.89 12.77 10.67
C GLU A 135 3.57 14.20 10.20
N LYS A 136 4.37 14.74 9.28
CA LYS A 136 4.09 16.05 8.65
C LYS A 136 2.78 16.05 7.88
N LEU A 137 2.51 15.02 7.07
CA LEU A 137 1.26 14.91 6.32
C LEU A 137 0.05 14.80 7.27
N LYS A 138 0.17 14.00 8.32
CA LYS A 138 -0.87 13.86 9.36
C LYS A 138 -1.17 15.19 10.05
N GLN A 139 -0.14 15.98 10.34
CA GLN A 139 -0.32 17.30 10.94
C GLN A 139 -1.00 18.28 9.98
N ARG A 140 -0.55 18.35 8.73
CA ARG A 140 -1.19 19.18 7.69
C ARG A 140 -2.66 18.83 7.49
N LEU A 141 -2.98 17.53 7.42
CA LEU A 141 -4.36 17.08 7.27
C LEU A 141 -5.24 17.54 8.45
N ARG A 142 -4.73 17.47 9.69
CA ARG A 142 -5.48 17.97 10.87
C ARG A 142 -5.73 19.47 10.80
N GLU A 143 -4.74 20.24 10.36
CA GLU A 143 -4.87 21.68 10.18
C GLU A 143 -5.89 22.03 9.09
N GLU A 144 -5.87 21.32 7.97
CA GLU A 144 -6.83 21.50 6.88
C GLU A 144 -8.26 21.13 7.29
N ILE A 145 -8.44 20.03 8.03
CA ILE A 145 -9.75 19.65 8.60
C ILE A 145 -10.26 20.75 9.53
N THR A 146 -9.41 21.22 10.44
CA THR A 146 -9.78 22.27 11.41
C THR A 146 -10.12 23.57 10.70
N ARG A 147 -9.33 23.97 9.70
CA ARG A 147 -9.57 25.17 8.89
C ARG A 147 -10.86 25.08 8.11
N THR A 148 -11.10 23.94 7.44
CA THR A 148 -12.32 23.71 6.66
C THR A 148 -13.55 23.70 7.56
N GLN A 149 -13.47 23.05 8.72
CA GLN A 149 -14.56 23.03 9.69
C GLN A 149 -14.87 24.42 10.24
N ALA A 150 -13.84 25.22 10.53
CA ALA A 150 -14.02 26.62 10.95
C ALA A 150 -14.66 27.47 9.83
N GLY A 151 -14.25 27.25 8.58
CA GLY A 151 -14.86 27.87 7.40
C GLY A 151 -16.35 27.55 7.28
N VAL A 152 -16.72 26.27 7.29
CA VAL A 152 -18.13 25.84 7.22
C VAL A 152 -18.95 26.42 8.37
N ARG A 153 -18.40 26.48 9.59
CA ARG A 153 -19.10 27.09 10.73
C ARG A 153 -19.33 28.58 10.53
N LEU A 154 -18.35 29.30 9.99
CA LEU A 154 -18.49 30.72 9.67
C LEU A 154 -19.54 30.93 8.58
N ASP A 155 -19.49 30.15 7.51
CA ASP A 155 -20.44 30.21 6.39
C ASP A 155 -21.88 30.02 6.88
N LEU A 156 -22.12 29.00 7.73
CA LEU A 156 -23.43 28.76 8.32
C LEU A 156 -23.88 29.88 9.25
N ASN A 157 -22.97 30.49 10.00
CA ASN A 157 -23.30 31.61 10.88
C ASN A 157 -23.66 32.86 10.07
N LEU A 158 -22.91 33.16 9.01
CA LEU A 158 -23.19 34.27 8.10
C LEU A 158 -24.52 34.05 7.38
N GLU A 159 -24.76 32.85 6.86
CA GLU A 159 -26.00 32.52 6.16
C GLU A 159 -27.22 32.55 7.11
N LYS A 160 -27.06 32.06 8.35
CA LYS A 160 -28.11 32.20 9.38
C LYS A 160 -28.39 33.68 9.68
N GLY A 161 -27.36 34.51 9.75
CA GLY A 161 -27.50 35.97 9.90
C GLY A 161 -28.28 36.58 8.74
N ARG A 162 -27.88 36.25 7.50
CA ARG A 162 -28.53 36.73 6.27
C ARG A 162 -30.00 36.33 6.20
N VAL A 163 -30.32 35.06 6.46
CA VAL A 163 -31.71 34.57 6.48
C VAL A 163 -32.55 35.29 7.54
N ARG A 164 -31.96 35.56 8.73
CA ARG A 164 -32.65 36.30 9.79
C ARG A 164 -32.93 37.75 9.38
N GLU A 165 -31.97 38.44 8.78
CA GLU A 165 -32.16 39.81 8.28
C GLU A 165 -33.20 39.86 7.16
N GLU A 166 -33.15 38.92 6.22
CA GLU A 166 -34.13 38.83 5.13
C GLU A 166 -35.54 38.54 5.67
N SER A 167 -35.67 37.62 6.62
CA SER A 167 -36.94 37.32 7.30
C SER A 167 -37.48 38.55 8.04
N SER A 168 -36.63 39.27 8.78
CA SER A 168 -37.04 40.49 9.48
C SER A 168 -37.49 41.59 8.50
N LYS A 169 -36.81 41.72 7.36
CA LYS A 169 -37.21 42.66 6.30
C LYS A 169 -38.57 42.28 5.69
N GLN A 170 -38.83 41.00 5.49
CA GLN A 170 -40.14 40.53 5.02
C GLN A 170 -41.23 40.79 6.07
N GLU A 171 -40.96 40.54 7.34
CA GLU A 171 -41.89 40.83 8.44
C GLU A 171 -42.26 42.32 8.49
N LEU A 172 -41.28 43.21 8.34
CA LEU A 172 -41.53 44.66 8.30
C LEU A 172 -42.40 45.06 7.10
N LYS A 173 -42.10 44.54 5.91
CA LYS A 173 -42.93 44.79 4.71
C LYS A 173 -44.35 44.27 4.89
N MET A 174 -44.51 43.10 5.52
CA MET A 174 -45.83 42.54 5.77
C MET A 174 -46.62 43.44 6.72
N LYS A 175 -46.00 43.92 7.81
CA LYS A 175 -46.64 44.89 8.73
C LYS A 175 -47.00 46.20 8.04
N GLU A 176 -46.12 46.74 7.19
CA GLU A 176 -46.44 47.95 6.43
C GLU A 176 -47.68 47.74 5.54
N VAL A 177 -47.72 46.64 4.78
CA VAL A 177 -48.86 46.30 3.94
C VAL A 177 -50.13 46.10 4.75
N ASP A 178 -50.04 45.42 5.90
CA ASP A 178 -51.18 45.20 6.81
C ASP A 178 -51.75 46.54 7.31
N THR A 179 -50.89 47.46 7.76
CA THR A 179 -51.33 48.81 8.16
C THR A 179 -51.93 49.61 7.01
N ARG A 180 -51.44 49.46 5.77
CA ARG A 180 -52.07 50.09 4.59
C ARG A 180 -53.45 49.52 4.31
N ILE A 181 -53.62 48.20 4.42
CA ILE A 181 -54.93 47.55 4.23
C ILE A 181 -55.92 48.06 5.28
N GLU A 182 -55.53 48.15 6.55
CA GLU A 182 -56.38 48.71 7.60
C GLU A 182 -56.79 50.17 7.31
N GLN A 183 -55.85 50.99 6.84
CA GLN A 183 -56.14 52.37 6.42
C GLN A 183 -57.11 52.42 5.24
N GLU A 184 -56.92 51.59 4.21
CA GLU A 184 -57.83 51.50 3.07
C GLU A 184 -59.24 51.06 3.49
N ILE A 185 -59.35 50.09 4.40
CA ILE A 185 -60.64 49.64 4.96
C ILE A 185 -61.33 50.79 5.72
N ALA A 186 -60.60 51.53 6.56
CA ALA A 186 -61.15 52.68 7.29
C ALA A 186 -61.62 53.80 6.33
N ASN A 187 -60.84 54.07 5.28
CA ASN A 187 -61.19 55.04 4.24
C ASN A 187 -62.45 54.61 3.48
N LEU A 188 -62.54 53.34 3.05
CA LEU A 188 -63.72 52.80 2.38
C LEU A 188 -64.96 52.87 3.28
N ARG A 189 -64.82 52.52 4.56
CA ARG A 189 -65.91 52.62 5.55
C ARG A 189 -66.43 54.05 5.68
N THR A 190 -65.52 55.02 5.75
CA THR A 190 -65.86 56.45 5.83
C THR A 190 -66.57 56.93 4.57
N SER A 191 -66.06 56.55 3.39
CA SER A 191 -66.68 56.86 2.10
C SER A 191 -68.11 56.30 1.99
N ILE A 192 -68.35 55.07 2.46
CA ILE A 192 -69.68 54.45 2.50
C ILE A 192 -70.61 55.21 3.46
N GLN A 193 -70.13 55.59 4.66
CA GLN A 193 -70.91 56.39 5.60
C GLN A 193 -71.28 57.76 5.02
N GLY A 194 -70.34 58.42 4.33
CA GLY A 194 -70.59 59.65 3.59
C GLY A 194 -71.68 59.47 2.53
N SER A 195 -71.57 58.45 1.68
CA SER A 195 -72.57 58.14 0.65
C SER A 195 -73.96 57.93 1.25
N LYS A 196 -74.08 57.17 2.36
CA LYS A 196 -75.35 56.98 3.07
C LYS A 196 -75.93 58.30 3.58
N ALA A 197 -75.11 59.17 4.16
CA ALA A 197 -75.56 60.47 4.65
C ALA A 197 -76.07 61.35 3.50
N THR A 198 -75.38 61.36 2.36
CA THR A 198 -75.82 62.06 1.15
C THR A 198 -77.17 61.51 0.64
N THR A 199 -77.36 60.19 0.61
CA THR A 199 -78.66 59.60 0.24
C THR A 199 -79.78 60.03 1.19
N LEU A 200 -79.53 60.07 2.50
CA LEU A 200 -80.50 60.56 3.49
C LEU A 200 -80.82 62.05 3.28
N GLN A 201 -79.80 62.89 3.00
CA GLN A 201 -80.01 64.30 2.69
C GLN A 201 -80.89 64.50 1.44
N TYR A 202 -80.67 63.74 0.37
CA TYR A 202 -81.54 63.78 -0.82
C TYR A 202 -82.98 63.37 -0.49
N LEU A 203 -83.16 62.33 0.33
CA LEU A 203 -84.50 61.91 0.76
C LEU A 203 -85.21 63.01 1.55
N VAL A 204 -84.53 63.64 2.51
CA VAL A 204 -85.07 64.76 3.29
C VAL A 204 -85.42 65.94 2.39
N GLY A 205 -84.55 66.27 1.42
CA GLY A 205 -84.79 67.32 0.44
C GLY A 205 -86.04 67.05 -0.41
N PHE A 206 -86.22 65.80 -0.87
CA PHE A 206 -87.39 65.39 -1.65
C PHE A 206 -88.69 65.49 -0.83
N VAL A 207 -88.72 64.94 0.39
CA VAL A 207 -89.91 64.99 1.26
C VAL A 207 -90.27 66.44 1.61
N THR A 208 -89.28 67.27 1.90
CA THR A 208 -89.49 68.71 2.19
C THR A 208 -90.03 69.44 0.95
N GLY A 209 -89.48 69.16 -0.23
CA GLY A 209 -89.95 69.73 -1.50
C GLY A 209 -91.40 69.35 -1.80
N CYS A 210 -91.77 68.07 -1.69
CA CYS A 210 -93.14 67.61 -1.86
C CYS A 210 -94.10 68.27 -0.85
N SER A 211 -93.69 68.37 0.41
CA SER A 211 -94.49 69.00 1.47
C SER A 211 -94.72 70.49 1.20
N ALA A 212 -93.69 71.21 0.74
CA ALA A 212 -93.79 72.61 0.36
C ALA A 212 -94.75 72.83 -0.83
N LEU A 213 -94.67 71.97 -1.86
CA LEU A 213 -95.59 72.00 -3.00
C LEU A 213 -97.04 71.71 -2.58
N LEU A 214 -97.25 70.72 -1.70
CA LEU A 214 -98.58 70.42 -1.16
C LEU A 214 -99.15 71.62 -0.40
N MET A 215 -98.34 72.27 0.46
CA MET A 215 -98.75 73.48 1.19
C MET A 215 -99.06 74.65 0.24
N ALA A 216 -98.24 74.85 -0.79
CA ALA A 216 -98.50 75.86 -1.81
C ALA A 216 -99.81 75.58 -2.58
N TYR A 217 -100.07 74.33 -2.93
CA TYR A 217 -101.31 73.91 -3.59
C TYR A 217 -102.54 74.12 -2.70
N LEU A 218 -102.47 73.69 -1.43
CA LEU A 218 -103.55 73.92 -0.46
C LEU A 218 -103.85 75.41 -0.30
N ARG A 219 -102.80 76.26 -0.29
CA ARG A 219 -102.95 77.72 -0.23
C ARG A 219 -103.53 78.34 -1.50
N PHE A 220 -103.26 77.78 -2.68
CA PHE A 220 -103.85 78.26 -3.94
C PHE A 220 -105.32 77.82 -4.10
N ARG A 221 -105.70 76.70 -3.47
CA ARG A 221 -107.05 76.13 -3.55
C ARG A 221 -108.05 76.73 -2.54
N VAL A 222 -107.58 77.18 -1.38
CA VAL A 222 -108.36 77.97 -0.39
C VAL A 222 -108.50 79.41 -0.87
#